data_AF-A0A967HH05-F1
#
_entry.id   AF-A0A967HH05-F1
#
_cell.length_a   1.000
_cell.length_b   1.000
_cell.length_c   1.000
_cell.angle_alpha   90.00
_cell.angle_beta   90.00
_cell.angle_gamma   90.00
#
_symmetry.space_group_name_H-M   'P 1'
#
loop_
_entity.id
_entity.type
_entity.pdbx_description
1 polymer ?
#
loop_
_entity_poly.entity_id
_entity_poly.type
_entity_poly.pdbx_seq_one_letter_code
_entity_poly.pdbx_strand_id
1 'polypeptide(L)' 'MRDACRRYLKGKLPRIEGEVRAEVDGPVEIARDRWGVPHVRANCVADAYHGLGFAMAQDRL' A
#
# COMPACT_ATOMS: atom_id res chain seq x y z
N MET A 1 -12.94 -28.02 -0.59
CA MET A 1 -11.70 -27.80 -1.36
C MET A 1 -11.52 -26.34 -1.83
N ARG A 2 -12.51 -25.73 -2.51
CA ARG A 2 -12.39 -24.36 -3.08
C ARG A 2 -12.11 -23.26 -2.03
N ASP A 3 -12.69 -23.37 -0.84
CA ASP A 3 -12.52 -22.35 0.22
C ASP A 3 -11.13 -22.31 0.83
N ALA A 4 -10.46 -23.47 0.93
CA ALA A 4 -9.09 -23.54 1.41
C ALA A 4 -8.13 -22.83 0.45
N CYS A 5 -8.30 -23.06 -0.86
CA CYS A 5 -7.51 -22.40 -1.89
C CYS A 5 -7.75 -20.88 -1.91
N ARG A 6 -9.01 -20.44 -1.80
CA ARG A 6 -9.35 -19.00 -1.71
C ARG A 6 -8.71 -18.31 -0.51
N ARG A 7 -8.73 -18.94 0.68
CA ARG A 7 -8.07 -18.41 1.88
C ARG A 7 -6.55 -18.33 1.71
N TYR A 8 -5.94 -19.39 1.17
CA TYR A 8 -4.51 -19.43 0.92
C TYR A 8 -4.06 -18.29 0.01
N LEU A 9 -4.72 -18.11 -1.13
CA LEU A 9 -4.38 -17.05 -2.10
C LEU A 9 -4.62 -15.64 -1.54
N LYS A 10 -5.73 -15.43 -0.81
CA LYS A 10 -5.98 -14.13 -0.16
C LYS A 10 -4.89 -13.76 0.85
N GLY A 11 -4.36 -14.73 1.58
CA GLY A 11 -3.26 -14.51 2.52
C GLY A 11 -1.91 -14.18 1.87
N LYS A 12 -1.80 -14.27 0.54
CA LYS A 12 -0.60 -13.87 -0.22
C LYS A 12 -0.66 -12.43 -0.71
N LEU A 13 -1.80 -11.76 -0.61
CA LEU A 13 -1.93 -10.37 -1.02
C LEU A 13 -1.37 -9.44 0.08
N PRO A 14 -0.74 -8.32 -0.31
CA PRO A 14 -0.29 -7.32 0.64
C PRO A 14 -1.49 -6.67 1.34
N ARG A 15 -1.24 -6.16 2.54
CA ARG A 15 -2.21 -5.33 3.26
C ARG A 15 -2.20 -3.92 2.65
N ILE A 16 -3.32 -3.50 2.06
CA ILE A 16 -3.49 -2.18 1.43
C ILE A 16 -4.37 -1.21 2.24
N GLU A 17 -4.91 -1.65 3.37
CA GLU A 17 -5.78 -0.86 4.24
C GLU A 17 -5.24 -0.76 5.67
N GLY A 18 -5.48 0.41 6.28
CA GLY A 18 -5.07 0.75 7.64
C GLY A 18 -3.70 1.42 7.70
N GLU A 19 -3.14 1.46 8.90
CA GLU A 19 -1.93 2.24 9.20
C GLU A 19 -0.70 1.35 9.39
N VAL A 20 0.44 1.88 8.97
CA VAL A 20 1.78 1.30 9.20
C VAL A 20 2.70 2.41 9.69
N ARG A 21 3.63 2.08 10.59
CA ARG A 21 4.68 3.01 11.00
C ARG A 21 5.85 2.88 10.06
N ALA A 22 6.37 4.02 9.61
CA ALA A 22 7.54 4.13 8.75
C ALA A 22 8.37 5.35 9.18
N GLU A 23 9.61 5.40 8.71
CA GLU A 23 10.49 6.56 8.90
C GLU A 23 10.13 7.61 7.84
N VAL A 24 9.20 8.50 8.23
CA VAL A 24 8.71 9.65 7.45
C VAL A 24 8.63 10.87 8.37
N ASP A 25 8.81 12.07 7.81
CA ASP A 25 8.82 13.31 8.58
C ASP A 25 7.40 13.75 9.00
N GLY A 26 6.38 13.32 8.24
CA GLY A 26 4.97 13.55 8.53
C GLY A 26 4.06 12.44 7.99
N PRO A 27 2.74 12.57 8.19
CA PRO A 27 1.78 11.57 7.72
C PRO A 27 1.79 11.48 6.19
N VAL A 28 1.81 10.23 5.69
CA VAL A 28 1.67 9.90 4.27
C VAL A 28 0.38 9.12 4.07
N GLU A 29 -0.51 9.64 3.22
CA GLU A 29 -1.75 8.98 2.86
C GLU A 29 -1.61 8.33 1.48
N ILE A 30 -1.95 7.04 1.36
CA ILE A 30 -1.99 6.31 0.10
C ILE A 30 -3.43 5.84 -0.12
N ALA A 31 -4.16 6.56 -0.98
CA ALA A 31 -5.52 6.20 -1.36
C ALA A 31 -5.52 5.51 -2.72
N ARG A 32 -6.24 4.39 -2.87
CA ARG A 32 -6.37 3.69 -4.15
C ARG A 32 -7.73 3.95 -4.77
N ASP A 33 -7.74 4.24 -6.06
CA ASP A 33 -8.98 4.40 -6.81
C ASP A 33 -9.62 3.04 -7.18
N ARG A 34 -10.73 3.08 -7.90
CA ARG A 34 -11.45 1.87 -8.36
C ARG A 34 -10.63 0.97 -9.28
N TRP A 35 -9.55 1.47 -9.86
CA TRP A 35 -8.64 0.75 -10.76
C TRP A 35 -7.36 0.30 -10.03
N GLY A 36 -7.25 0.58 -8.73
CA GLY A 36 -6.11 0.25 -7.90
C GLY A 36 -4.94 1.22 -8.02
N VAL A 37 -5.09 2.35 -8.74
CA VAL A 37 -4.02 3.34 -8.91
C VAL A 37 -3.77 4.07 -7.58
N PRO A 38 -2.53 4.08 -7.06
CA PRO A 38 -2.22 4.75 -5.80
C PRO A 38 -2.10 6.27 -5.99
N HIS A 39 -2.83 7.04 -5.19
CA HIS A 39 -2.70 8.48 -5.02
C HIS A 39 -1.98 8.76 -3.70
N VAL A 40 -0.75 9.23 -3.78
CA VAL A 40 0.10 9.52 -2.61
C VAL A 40 -0.03 11.00 -2.25
N ARG A 41 -0.35 11.29 -0.98
CA ARG A 41 -0.34 12.65 -0.41
C ARG A 41 0.62 12.72 0.77
N ALA A 42 1.44 13.75 0.79
CA ALA A 42 2.38 14.03 1.87
C ALA A 42 2.64 15.54 1.95
N ASN A 43 3.17 15.99 3.10
CA ASN A 43 3.47 17.41 3.33
C ASN A 43 4.83 17.85 2.77
N CYS A 44 5.69 16.90 2.39
CA CYS A 44 6.98 17.19 1.76
C CYS A 44 7.26 16.19 0.63
N VAL A 45 8.21 16.54 -0.23
CA VAL A 45 8.57 15.73 -1.41
C VAL A 45 9.25 14.42 -1.01
N ALA A 46 10.07 14.43 0.04
CA ALA A 46 10.77 13.24 0.52
C ALA A 46 9.77 12.15 0.97
N ASP A 47 8.80 12.51 1.80
CA ASP A 47 7.73 11.63 2.25
C ASP A 47 6.85 11.14 1.09
N ALA A 48 6.57 11.99 0.09
CA ALA A 48 5.85 11.58 -1.11
C ALA A 48 6.59 10.50 -1.89
N TYR A 49 7.92 10.61 -2.03
CA TYR A 49 8.74 9.56 -2.65
C TYR A 49 8.80 8.28 -1.80
N HIS A 50 8.82 8.39 -0.47
CA HIS A 50 8.71 7.24 0.42
C HIS A 50 7.38 6.50 0.18
N GLY A 51 6.25 7.23 0.17
CA GLY A 51 4.94 6.67 -0.11
C GLY A 51 4.83 6.04 -1.51
N LEU A 52 5.43 6.66 -2.52
CA LEU A 52 5.50 6.11 -3.87
C LEU A 52 6.26 4.77 -3.90
N GLY A 53 7.45 4.71 -3.25
CA GLY A 53 8.24 3.49 -3.11
C GLY A 53 7.46 2.38 -2.42
N PHE A 54 6.78 2.72 -1.32
CA PHE A 54 5.95 1.78 -0.58
C PHE A 54 4.80 1.22 -1.42
N ALA A 55 4.05 2.07 -2.13
CA ALA A 55 2.98 1.64 -3.02
C ALA A 55 3.48 0.75 -4.16
N MET A 56 4.63 1.08 -4.76
CA MET A 56 5.27 0.24 -5.78
C MET A 56 5.62 -1.15 -5.23
N ALA A 57 6.20 -1.22 -4.03
CA ALA A 57 6.54 -2.50 -3.40
C ALA A 57 5.29 -3.34 -3.11
N GLN A 58 4.18 -2.74 -2.70
CA GLN A 58 2.93 -3.49 -2.54
C GLN A 58 2.42 -4.06 -3.87
N ASP A 59 2.53 -3.32 -4.97
CA ASP A 59 1.90 -3.71 -6.23
C ASP A 59 2.76 -4.64 -7.09
N ARG A 60 4.08 -4.53 -6.97
CA ARG A 60 5.04 -5.03 -7.97
C ARG A 60 6.19 -5.87 -7.42
N LEU A 61 6.20 -6.19 -6.13
CA LEU A 61 7.17 -7.09 -5.50
C LEU A 61 6.51 -8.40 -5.06
#